data_AF-D4AQ74-F1
#
_entry.id   AF-D4AQ74-F1
#
_cell.length_a   1.000
_cell.length_b   1.000
_cell.length_c   1.000
_cell.angle_alpha   90.00
_cell.angle_beta   90.00
_cell.angle_gamma   90.00
#
_symmetry.space_group_name_H-M   'P 1'
#
loop_
_entity.id
_entity.type
_entity.pdbx_description
1 polymer ?
#
loop_
_entity_poly.entity_id
_entity_poly.type
_entity_poly.pdbx_seq_one_letter_code
_entity_poly.pdbx_strand_id
1 'polypeptide(L)'
;MSSQITPAAATGPASQPEAKITVLSHPPIRILANPTAQAYSHLHPILIGSIFALRFNALVSDPVTTLSTLLPVFAVLQIIYVIICLPAAGAALGSSNKARSSGKIGAGSKRKDQEASIGSKVVPAILSLSLPLVLGTPALSILLILFGAPFTTHLPHTALCAAHMSILGGTGLVYVHGTDVAVWREIWSISKAFDAVWGGTIGMALGAWLGAVPIPLDW
;
A
#
# COMPACT_ATOMS: atom_id res chain seq x y z
N MET A 1 -18.85 -70.45 37.27
CA MET A 1 -17.75 -69.85 36.49
C MET A 1 -18.25 -69.62 35.07
N SER A 2 -18.35 -68.44 34.49
CA SER A 2 -18.46 -67.04 34.94
C SER A 2 -18.94 -66.30 33.69
N SER A 3 -20.09 -65.62 33.75
CA SER A 3 -20.56 -64.75 32.67
C SER A 3 -19.56 -63.61 32.46
N GLN A 4 -19.08 -63.41 31.24
CA GLN A 4 -18.31 -62.22 30.84
C GLN A 4 -19.22 -61.33 30.01
N ILE A 5 -19.45 -60.15 30.56
CA ILE A 5 -20.28 -59.06 30.06
C ILE A 5 -19.39 -58.23 29.13
N THR A 6 -19.81 -58.03 27.88
CA THR A 6 -19.19 -57.07 26.96
C THR A 6 -19.54 -55.64 27.38
N PRO A 7 -18.59 -54.72 27.62
CA PRO A 7 -18.89 -53.31 27.71
C PRO A 7 -18.81 -52.66 26.32
N ALA A 8 -19.86 -51.92 25.96
CA ALA A 8 -19.89 -51.04 24.80
C ALA A 8 -18.91 -49.87 25.02
N ALA A 9 -17.93 -49.71 24.15
CA ALA A 9 -17.05 -48.55 24.12
C ALA A 9 -17.73 -47.40 23.38
N ALA A 10 -17.89 -46.30 24.10
CA ALA A 10 -18.54 -45.07 23.67
C ALA A 10 -17.81 -44.40 22.49
N THR A 11 -18.59 -43.95 21.52
CA THR A 11 -18.19 -43.08 20.42
C THR A 11 -17.86 -41.69 20.97
N GLY A 12 -16.57 -41.38 21.14
CA GLY A 12 -16.10 -40.01 21.35
C GLY A 12 -16.06 -39.24 20.02
N PRO A 13 -16.39 -37.94 20.00
CA PRO A 13 -16.38 -37.16 18.77
C PRO A 13 -14.93 -36.99 18.28
N ALA A 14 -14.73 -37.28 16.99
CA ALA A 14 -13.48 -37.09 16.28
C ALA A 14 -13.02 -35.63 16.38
N SER A 15 -11.79 -35.45 16.87
CA SER A 15 -11.06 -34.19 16.85
C SER A 15 -11.01 -33.67 15.41
N GLN A 16 -11.60 -32.49 15.17
CA GLN A 16 -11.43 -31.77 13.91
C GLN A 16 -9.94 -31.48 13.69
N PRO A 17 -9.37 -31.73 12.50
CA PRO A 17 -8.06 -31.21 12.18
C PRO A 17 -8.17 -29.69 12.08
N GLU A 18 -7.53 -29.01 13.04
CA GLU A 18 -7.28 -27.58 13.03
C GLU A 18 -6.75 -27.19 11.66
N ALA A 19 -7.55 -26.43 10.90
CA ALA A 19 -7.17 -25.94 9.60
C ALA A 19 -6.00 -24.98 9.78
N LYS A 20 -4.79 -25.51 9.67
CA LYS A 20 -3.56 -24.75 9.53
C LYS A 20 -3.71 -23.87 8.29
N ILE A 21 -4.16 -22.63 8.50
CA ILE A 21 -4.11 -21.56 7.52
C ILE A 21 -2.64 -21.41 7.17
N THR A 22 -2.23 -22.14 6.13
CA THR A 22 -0.91 -21.98 5.54
C THR A 22 -0.98 -20.64 4.84
N VAL A 23 -0.59 -19.59 5.56
CA VAL A 23 -0.45 -18.24 5.02
C VAL A 23 0.54 -18.37 3.88
N LEU A 24 0.01 -18.36 2.66
CA LEU A 24 0.80 -18.39 1.44
C LEU A 24 1.47 -17.02 1.37
N SER A 25 2.65 -16.93 1.99
CA SER A 25 3.45 -15.72 2.08
C SER A 25 3.74 -15.25 0.65
N HIS A 26 3.16 -14.11 0.28
CA HIS A 26 3.43 -13.51 -1.01
C HIS A 26 4.85 -12.92 -0.97
N PRO A 27 5.71 -13.18 -1.97
CA PRO A 27 7.08 -12.70 -1.98
C PRO A 27 7.13 -11.16 -1.94
N PRO A 28 8.17 -10.57 -1.33
CA PRO A 28 8.32 -9.12 -1.26
C PRO A 28 8.30 -8.51 -2.67
N ILE A 29 7.48 -7.47 -2.85
CA ILE A 29 7.35 -6.81 -4.14
C ILE A 29 8.67 -6.11 -4.48
N ARG A 30 9.30 -6.55 -5.56
CA ARG A 30 10.49 -5.91 -6.11
C ARG A 30 10.06 -4.86 -7.13
N ILE A 31 10.68 -3.69 -7.07
CA ILE A 31 10.59 -2.67 -8.12
C ILE A 31 10.91 -3.35 -9.46
N LEU A 32 10.15 -3.02 -10.50
CA LEU A 32 10.34 -3.60 -11.82
C LEU A 32 11.80 -3.43 -12.27
N ALA A 33 12.45 -4.49 -12.77
CA ALA A 33 13.87 -4.49 -13.11
C ALA A 33 14.22 -3.66 -14.37
N ASN A 34 13.30 -2.83 -14.86
CA ASN A 34 13.52 -1.95 -15.99
C ASN A 34 14.38 -0.75 -15.55
N PRO A 35 15.45 -0.36 -16.27
CA PRO A 35 16.26 0.82 -15.94
C PRO A 35 15.44 2.09 -15.71
N THR A 36 14.32 2.27 -16.43
CA THR A 36 13.43 3.43 -16.24
C THR A 36 12.73 3.42 -14.88
N ALA A 37 12.31 2.24 -14.40
CA ALA A 37 11.65 2.08 -13.11
C ALA A 37 12.61 2.28 -11.93
N GLN A 38 13.87 1.84 -12.07
CA GLN A 38 14.90 2.07 -11.05
C GLN A 38 15.29 3.55 -10.97
N ALA A 39 15.51 4.21 -12.11
CA ALA A 39 15.82 5.64 -12.14
C ALA A 39 14.68 6.47 -11.54
N TYR A 40 13.42 6.18 -11.93
CA TYR A 40 12.27 6.94 -11.45
C TYR A 40 11.97 6.67 -9.97
N SER A 41 12.31 5.49 -9.43
CA SER A 41 12.14 5.21 -7.99
C SER A 41 12.95 6.14 -7.09
N HIS A 42 14.12 6.60 -7.54
CA HIS A 42 14.93 7.56 -6.80
C HIS A 42 14.57 9.00 -7.16
N LEU A 43 14.26 9.25 -8.44
CA LEU A 43 13.89 10.59 -8.91
C LEU A 43 12.58 11.08 -8.30
N HIS A 44 11.60 10.20 -8.12
CA HIS A 44 10.27 10.55 -7.62
C HIS A 44 10.28 11.21 -6.23
N PRO A 45 10.89 10.63 -5.17
CA PRO A 45 10.94 11.29 -3.86
C PRO A 45 11.76 12.59 -3.90
N ILE A 46 12.83 12.66 -4.70
CA ILE A 46 13.60 13.90 -4.90
C ILE A 46 12.74 14.98 -5.54
N LEU A 47 11.95 14.62 -6.55
CA LEU A 47 11.07 15.55 -7.26
C LEU A 47 9.97 16.09 -6.34
N ILE A 48 9.28 15.20 -5.59
CA ILE A 48 8.27 15.60 -4.61
C ILE A 48 8.89 16.52 -3.55
N GLY A 49 10.04 16.13 -2.98
CA GLY A 49 10.74 16.92 -1.98
C GLY A 49 11.19 18.28 -2.50
N SER A 50 11.64 18.35 -3.76
CA SER A 50 12.04 19.60 -4.41
C SER A 50 10.85 20.53 -4.64
N ILE A 51 9.72 20.01 -5.13
CA ILE A 51 8.49 20.80 -5.29
C ILE A 51 8.03 21.34 -3.93
N PHE A 52 8.04 20.50 -2.89
CA PHE A 52 7.71 20.93 -1.53
C PHE A 52 8.64 22.05 -1.04
N ALA A 53 9.96 21.88 -1.17
CA ALA A 53 10.94 22.87 -0.75
C ALA A 53 10.78 24.21 -1.47
N LEU A 54 10.55 24.19 -2.79
CA LEU A 54 10.34 25.40 -3.58
C LEU A 54 9.02 26.11 -3.25
N ARG A 55 8.00 25.36 -2.83
CA ARG A 55 6.67 25.89 -2.50
C ARG A 55 6.49 26.14 -1.00
N PHE A 56 7.49 25.87 -0.18
CA PHE A 56 7.42 25.98 1.27
C PHE A 56 7.05 27.40 1.72
N ASN A 57 7.63 28.44 1.11
CA ASN A 57 7.31 29.82 1.45
C ASN A 57 5.82 30.15 1.16
N ALA A 58 5.33 29.76 -0.03
CA ALA A 58 3.93 29.92 -0.38
C ALA A 58 2.99 29.10 0.52
N LEU A 59 3.43 27.92 0.95
CA LEU A 59 2.69 27.05 1.86
C LEU A 59 2.54 27.69 3.25
N VAL A 60 3.55 28.40 3.74
CA VAL A 60 3.50 29.12 5.02
C VAL A 60 2.64 30.38 4.90
N SER A 61 2.70 31.10 3.77
CA SER A 61 1.93 32.34 3.58
C SER A 61 0.45 32.12 3.28
N ASP A 62 0.11 31.15 2.41
CA ASP A 62 -1.26 30.79 2.05
C ASP A 62 -1.38 29.27 1.89
N PRO A 63 -1.60 28.53 2.99
CA PRO A 63 -1.59 27.08 3.01
C PRO A 63 -2.74 26.45 2.23
N VAL A 64 -3.95 27.03 2.29
CA VAL A 64 -5.15 26.42 1.68
C VAL A 64 -5.04 26.47 0.16
N THR A 65 -4.69 27.62 -0.41
CA THR A 65 -4.50 27.77 -1.86
C THR A 65 -3.31 26.94 -2.34
N THR A 66 -2.20 26.94 -1.60
CA THR A 66 -1.00 26.19 -1.99
C THR A 66 -1.23 24.68 -1.96
N LEU A 67 -1.83 24.14 -0.89
CA LEU A 67 -2.13 22.71 -0.79
C LEU A 67 -3.16 22.28 -1.84
N SER A 68 -4.24 23.05 -2.03
CA SER A 68 -5.26 22.70 -3.04
C SER A 68 -4.70 22.69 -4.46
N THR A 69 -3.77 23.59 -4.78
CA THR A 69 -3.10 23.64 -6.09
C THR A 69 -2.08 22.50 -6.26
N LEU A 70 -1.38 22.10 -5.20
CA LEU A 70 -0.38 21.03 -5.24
C LEU A 70 -1.01 19.63 -5.22
N LEU A 71 -2.21 19.48 -4.67
CA LEU A 71 -2.90 18.20 -4.58
C LEU A 71 -3.04 17.49 -5.95
N PRO A 72 -3.58 18.11 -7.02
CA PRO A 72 -3.66 17.47 -8.34
C PRO A 72 -2.28 17.22 -8.96
N VAL A 73 -1.28 18.07 -8.68
CA VAL A 73 0.09 17.87 -9.16
C VAL A 73 0.66 16.58 -8.57
N PHE A 74 0.59 16.41 -7.25
CA PHE A 74 1.08 15.19 -6.61
C PHE A 74 0.26 13.95 -6.97
N ALA A 75 -1.04 14.09 -7.17
CA ALA A 75 -1.88 12.99 -7.67
C ALA A 75 -1.37 12.47 -9.03
N VAL A 76 -1.05 13.36 -9.97
CA VAL A 76 -0.49 12.98 -11.28
C VAL A 76 0.88 12.33 -11.12
N LEU A 77 1.77 12.90 -10.30
CA LEU A 77 3.09 12.30 -10.04
C LEU A 77 2.97 10.89 -9.43
N GLN A 78 1.99 10.67 -8.56
CA GLN A 78 1.72 9.36 -7.94
C GLN A 78 1.19 8.35 -8.96
N ILE A 79 0.27 8.75 -9.84
CA ILE A 79 -0.20 7.90 -10.95
C ILE A 79 0.98 7.48 -11.84
N ILE A 80 1.84 8.42 -12.21
CA ILE A 80 3.04 8.15 -13.03
C ILE A 80 3.96 7.16 -12.30
N TYR A 81 4.20 7.37 -11.01
CA TYR A 81 5.01 6.49 -10.18
C TYR A 81 4.50 5.05 -10.16
N VAL A 82 3.21 4.84 -9.86
CA VAL A 82 2.65 3.49 -9.76
C VAL A 82 2.59 2.76 -11.09
N ILE A 83 2.34 3.45 -12.20
CA ILE A 83 2.32 2.84 -13.54
C ILE A 83 3.71 2.37 -13.97
N ILE A 84 4.74 3.19 -13.71
CA ILE A 84 6.12 2.94 -14.17
C ILE A 84 6.85 1.97 -13.24
N CYS A 85 6.81 2.20 -11.92
CA CYS A 85 7.69 1.53 -10.97
C CYS A 85 7.09 0.27 -10.35
N LEU A 86 5.76 0.11 -10.37
CA LEU A 86 5.08 -0.92 -9.58
C LEU A 86 4.29 -1.92 -10.45
N PRO A 87 4.25 -3.21 -10.05
CA PRO A 87 3.32 -4.16 -10.63
C PRO A 87 1.91 -3.90 -10.07
N ALA A 88 0.90 -3.89 -10.93
CA ALA A 88 -0.49 -3.80 -10.49
C ALA A 88 -0.87 -5.05 -9.67
N ALA A 89 -1.69 -4.86 -8.63
CA ALA A 89 -2.23 -5.96 -7.83
C ALA A 89 -2.81 -7.08 -8.72
N GLY A 90 -2.40 -8.33 -8.46
CA GLY A 90 -2.81 -9.50 -9.25
C GLY A 90 -1.91 -9.85 -10.44
N ALA A 91 -1.05 -8.95 -10.93
CA ALA A 91 -0.09 -9.28 -11.99
C ALA A 91 0.97 -10.32 -11.54
N ALA A 92 1.27 -10.36 -10.24
CA ALA A 92 2.19 -11.35 -9.64
C ALA A 92 1.56 -12.75 -9.45
N LEU A 93 0.23 -12.86 -9.36
CA LEU A 93 -0.45 -14.16 -9.22
C LEU A 93 -0.40 -15.01 -10.50
N GLY A 94 -0.13 -14.40 -11.65
CA GLY A 94 0.10 -15.12 -12.91
C GLY A 94 1.45 -15.87 -12.97
N SER A 95 2.38 -15.60 -12.04
CA SER A 95 3.74 -16.18 -12.09
C SER A 95 3.98 -17.35 -11.12
N SER A 96 3.02 -17.71 -10.26
CA SER A 96 3.24 -18.72 -9.21
C SER A 96 2.42 -20.02 -9.33
N ASN A 97 1.64 -20.21 -10.41
CA ASN A 97 0.80 -21.40 -10.56
C ASN A 97 1.09 -22.25 -11.81
N LYS A 98 2.38 -22.43 -12.14
CA LYS A 98 2.81 -23.49 -13.08
C LYS A 98 3.85 -24.41 -12.43
N ALA A 99 3.49 -25.00 -11.30
CA ALA A 99 4.11 -26.20 -10.79
C ALA A 99 3.01 -27.24 -10.57
N ARG A 100 3.10 -28.37 -11.28
CA ARG A 100 2.23 -29.55 -11.28
C ARG A 100 0.97 -29.48 -12.17
N SER A 101 1.18 -29.57 -13.48
CA SER A 101 0.40 -30.53 -14.26
C SER A 101 1.31 -31.21 -15.30
N SER A 102 1.06 -32.50 -15.43
CA SER A 102 1.87 -33.51 -16.12
C SER A 102 1.96 -33.30 -17.63
N GLY A 103 3.13 -33.62 -18.20
CA GLY A 103 3.18 -34.25 -19.52
C GLY A 103 3.44 -33.35 -20.74
N LYS A 104 4.58 -33.64 -21.37
CA LYS A 104 4.86 -33.59 -22.81
C LYS A 104 5.64 -32.37 -23.34
N ILE A 105 6.75 -32.75 -23.96
CA ILE A 105 7.79 -31.99 -24.65
C ILE A 105 7.16 -31.20 -25.81
N GLY A 106 7.46 -29.90 -25.89
CA GLY A 106 7.09 -29.02 -27.00
C GLY A 106 7.89 -27.72 -26.90
N ALA A 107 8.65 -27.44 -27.96
CA ALA A 107 9.72 -26.46 -28.02
C ALA A 107 9.26 -24.99 -27.92
N GLY A 108 10.15 -24.16 -27.38
CA GLY A 108 10.33 -22.76 -27.79
C GLY A 108 9.15 -21.81 -27.57
N SER A 109 8.78 -21.53 -26.31
CA SER A 109 8.13 -20.25 -26.01
C SER A 109 9.15 -19.35 -25.31
N LYS A 110 9.78 -18.47 -26.09
CA LYS A 110 10.47 -17.29 -25.56
C LYS A 110 9.45 -16.58 -24.65
N ARG A 111 9.74 -16.56 -23.36
CA ARG A 111 9.07 -15.67 -22.40
C ARG A 111 9.31 -14.25 -22.88
N LYS A 112 8.37 -13.76 -23.69
CA LYS A 112 8.22 -12.34 -23.97
C LYS A 112 7.69 -11.81 -22.65
N ASP A 113 8.49 -11.01 -21.96
CA ASP A 113 7.99 -10.06 -20.97
C ASP A 113 6.86 -9.31 -21.67
N GLN A 114 5.63 -9.80 -21.48
CA GLN A 114 4.47 -9.22 -22.10
C GLN A 114 4.26 -7.95 -21.29
N GLU A 115 4.84 -6.87 -21.81
CA GLU A 115 4.56 -5.51 -21.44
C GLU A 115 3.05 -5.39 -21.30
N ALA A 116 2.56 -5.51 -20.07
CA ALA A 116 1.17 -5.26 -19.76
C ALA A 116 0.92 -3.84 -20.26
N SER A 117 0.13 -3.73 -21.33
CA SER A 117 -0.14 -2.47 -22.02
C SER A 117 -0.39 -1.39 -20.98
N ILE A 118 0.20 -0.21 -21.16
CA ILE A 118 0.08 0.91 -20.21
C ILE A 118 -1.40 1.14 -19.84
N GLY A 119 -2.32 0.94 -20.79
CA GLY A 119 -3.76 1.02 -20.58
C GLY A 119 -4.32 0.08 -19.49
N SER A 120 -3.80 -1.14 -19.34
CA SER A 120 -4.27 -2.06 -18.29
C SER A 120 -3.81 -1.66 -16.88
N LYS A 121 -2.86 -0.73 -16.76
CA LYS A 121 -2.37 -0.19 -15.48
C LYS A 121 -3.08 1.11 -15.08
N VAL A 122 -3.68 1.83 -16.03
CA VAL A 122 -4.32 3.13 -15.75
C VAL A 122 -5.53 2.98 -14.85
N VAL A 123 -6.42 2.04 -15.15
CA VAL A 123 -7.64 1.80 -14.34
C VAL A 123 -7.30 1.47 -12.89
N PRO A 124 -6.42 0.48 -12.59
CA PRO A 124 -6.03 0.23 -11.21
C PRO A 124 -5.29 1.42 -10.58
N ALA A 125 -4.48 2.17 -11.33
CA ALA A 125 -3.81 3.37 -10.78
C ALA A 125 -4.82 4.44 -10.32
N ILE A 126 -5.86 4.71 -11.11
CA ILE A 126 -6.90 5.70 -10.75
C ILE A 126 -7.70 5.21 -9.55
N LEU A 127 -8.07 3.93 -9.51
CA LEU A 127 -8.77 3.33 -8.37
C LEU A 127 -7.92 3.39 -7.09
N SER A 128 -6.63 3.06 -7.20
CA SER A 128 -5.68 3.08 -6.08
C SER A 128 -5.35 4.48 -5.60
N LEU A 129 -5.51 5.52 -6.42
CA LEU A 129 -5.42 6.91 -5.97
C LEU A 129 -6.74 7.36 -5.31
N SER A 130 -7.86 7.01 -5.91
CA SER A 130 -9.19 7.45 -5.48
C SER A 130 -9.55 6.87 -4.11
N LEU A 131 -9.21 5.60 -3.87
CA LEU A 131 -9.57 4.93 -2.62
C LEU A 131 -8.90 5.58 -1.38
N PRO A 132 -7.58 5.80 -1.33
CA PRO A 132 -6.94 6.60 -0.28
C PRO A 132 -7.45 8.03 -0.21
N LEU A 133 -7.72 8.68 -1.35
CA LEU A 133 -8.20 10.05 -1.34
C LEU A 133 -9.58 10.17 -0.68
N VAL A 134 -10.50 9.23 -0.94
CA VAL A 134 -11.87 9.29 -0.40
C VAL A 134 -11.97 8.72 1.01
N LEU A 135 -11.32 7.58 1.30
CA LEU A 135 -11.40 6.92 2.61
C LEU A 135 -10.24 7.30 3.53
N GLY A 136 -9.04 7.41 2.99
CA GLY A 136 -7.84 7.76 3.76
C GLY A 136 -7.86 9.20 4.25
N THR A 137 -8.36 10.16 3.46
CA THR A 137 -8.46 11.57 3.88
C THR A 137 -9.28 11.76 5.17
N PRO A 138 -10.54 11.30 5.29
CA PRO A 138 -11.29 11.45 6.53
C PRO A 138 -10.67 10.65 7.67
N ALA A 139 -10.17 9.43 7.42
CA ALA A 139 -9.52 8.61 8.45
C ALA A 139 -8.28 9.30 9.05
N LEU A 140 -7.40 9.83 8.18
CA LEU A 140 -6.22 10.57 8.61
C LEU A 140 -6.57 11.93 9.21
N SER A 141 -7.63 12.60 8.73
CA SER A 141 -8.10 13.85 9.34
C SER A 141 -8.54 13.62 10.78
N ILE A 142 -9.32 12.55 11.04
CA ILE A 142 -9.73 12.16 12.39
C ILE A 142 -8.50 11.85 13.25
N LEU A 143 -7.53 11.12 12.71
CA LEU A 143 -6.29 10.79 13.42
C LEU A 143 -5.49 12.04 13.78
N LEU A 144 -5.35 12.99 12.85
CA LEU A 144 -4.66 14.27 13.09
C LEU A 144 -5.37 15.09 14.17
N ILE A 145 -6.70 15.14 14.14
CA ILE A 145 -7.51 15.81 15.17
C ILE A 145 -7.28 15.15 16.53
N LEU A 146 -7.27 13.81 16.58
CA LEU A 146 -7.02 13.07 17.82
C LEU A 146 -5.60 13.29 18.36
N PHE A 147 -4.63 13.53 17.48
CA PHE A 147 -3.26 13.92 17.84
C PHE A 147 -3.06 15.43 18.09
N GLY A 148 -4.13 16.22 18.08
CA GLY A 148 -4.10 17.62 18.53
C GLY A 148 -4.31 18.66 17.43
N ALA A 149 -4.64 18.27 16.20
CA ALA A 149 -5.10 19.23 15.20
C ALA A 149 -6.47 19.84 15.61
N PRO A 150 -6.72 21.12 15.32
CA PRO A 150 -7.95 21.78 15.73
C PRO A 150 -9.19 21.14 15.09
N PHE A 151 -10.20 20.84 15.92
CA PHE A 151 -11.47 20.23 15.50
C PHE A 151 -12.48 21.25 14.95
N THR A 152 -12.37 22.52 15.34
CA THR A 152 -13.36 23.56 15.03
C THR A 152 -12.79 24.73 14.22
N THR A 153 -11.48 24.91 14.21
CA THR A 153 -10.77 25.95 13.46
C THR A 153 -9.84 25.31 12.43
N HIS A 154 -9.55 26.00 11.33
CA HIS A 154 -8.59 25.53 10.31
C HIS A 154 -8.85 24.12 9.73
N LEU A 155 -10.11 23.67 9.69
CA LEU A 155 -10.52 22.42 9.04
C LEU A 155 -9.96 22.19 7.63
N PRO A 156 -9.94 23.19 6.71
CA PRO A 156 -9.37 22.96 5.38
C PRO A 156 -7.87 22.65 5.42
N HIS A 157 -7.12 23.16 6.41
CA HIS A 157 -5.69 22.87 6.55
C HIS A 157 -5.47 21.40 6.94
N THR A 158 -6.20 20.94 7.96
CA THR A 158 -6.14 19.56 8.43
C THR A 158 -6.60 18.59 7.34
N ALA A 159 -7.72 18.89 6.67
CA ALA A 159 -8.26 18.05 5.61
C ALA A 159 -7.33 17.98 4.39
N LEU A 160 -6.77 19.11 3.94
CA LEU A 160 -5.84 19.13 2.82
C LEU A 160 -4.51 18.45 3.16
N CYS A 161 -4.01 18.62 4.39
CA CYS A 161 -2.83 17.89 4.88
C CYS A 161 -3.08 16.38 4.88
N ALA A 162 -4.21 15.94 5.45
CA ALA A 162 -4.62 14.54 5.44
C ALA A 162 -4.78 14.00 4.01
N ALA A 163 -5.30 14.80 3.08
CA ALA A 163 -5.41 14.42 1.68
C ALA A 163 -4.03 14.16 1.06
N HIS A 164 -3.03 15.00 1.32
CA HIS A 164 -1.66 14.78 0.87
C HIS A 164 -1.06 13.51 1.46
N MET A 165 -1.18 13.31 2.78
CA MET A 165 -0.70 12.08 3.44
C MET A 165 -1.40 10.84 2.84
N SER A 166 -2.70 10.92 2.60
CA SER A 166 -3.47 9.80 2.05
C SER A 166 -3.01 9.39 0.66
N ILE A 167 -2.73 10.34 -0.24
CA ILE A 167 -2.29 10.02 -1.60
C ILE A 167 -0.81 9.62 -1.62
N LEU A 168 0.06 10.26 -0.83
CA LEU A 168 1.49 9.93 -0.82
C LEU A 168 1.75 8.54 -0.20
N GLY A 169 1.03 8.18 0.86
CA GLY A 169 1.19 6.89 1.51
C GLY A 169 0.29 5.80 0.93
N GLY A 170 -0.99 6.11 0.71
CA GLY A 170 -1.98 5.09 0.38
C GLY A 170 -1.90 4.59 -1.07
N THR A 171 -1.52 5.44 -2.03
CA THR A 171 -1.67 5.12 -3.47
C THR A 171 -0.86 3.91 -3.88
N GLY A 172 0.45 3.89 -3.57
CA GLY A 172 1.29 2.74 -3.89
C GLY A 172 0.85 1.48 -3.15
N LEU A 173 0.38 1.63 -1.90
CA LEU A 173 0.03 0.50 -1.04
C LEU A 173 -1.20 -0.23 -1.58
N VAL A 174 -2.24 0.53 -1.93
CA VAL A 174 -3.46 0.00 -2.57
C VAL A 174 -3.16 -0.54 -3.98
N TYR A 175 -2.26 0.10 -4.73
CA TYR A 175 -1.94 -0.33 -6.09
C TYR A 175 -1.26 -1.69 -6.15
N VAL A 176 -0.38 -1.98 -5.20
CA VAL A 176 0.37 -3.24 -5.17
C VAL A 176 -0.38 -4.35 -4.45
N HIS A 177 -0.94 -4.05 -3.28
CA HIS A 177 -1.58 -5.04 -2.41
C HIS A 177 -3.07 -5.22 -2.69
N GLY A 178 -3.67 -4.31 -3.45
CA GLY A 178 -5.11 -4.29 -3.69
C GLY A 178 -5.89 -3.98 -2.40
N THR A 179 -7.12 -4.49 -2.33
CA THR A 179 -8.06 -4.23 -1.22
C THR A 179 -8.41 -5.50 -0.42
N ASP A 180 -7.57 -6.53 -0.47
CA ASP A 180 -7.82 -7.79 0.24
C ASP A 180 -7.55 -7.66 1.75
N VAL A 181 -8.60 -7.82 2.55
CA VAL A 181 -8.56 -7.73 4.02
C VAL A 181 -7.51 -8.65 4.64
N ALA A 182 -7.29 -9.85 4.07
CA ALA A 182 -6.29 -10.78 4.58
C ALA A 182 -4.86 -10.23 4.42
N VAL A 183 -4.57 -9.62 3.27
CA VAL A 183 -3.28 -8.97 2.99
C VAL A 183 -3.08 -7.75 3.88
N TRP A 184 -4.11 -6.91 4.04
CA TRP A 184 -4.05 -5.75 4.92
C TRP A 184 -3.81 -6.13 6.39
N ARG A 185 -4.42 -7.21 6.88
CA ARG A 185 -4.16 -7.72 8.23
C ARG A 185 -2.69 -8.14 8.42
N GLU A 186 -2.10 -8.75 7.41
CA GLU A 186 -0.70 -9.18 7.40
C GLU A 186 0.28 -7.98 7.42
N ILE A 187 -0.07 -6.91 6.69
CA ILE A 187 0.67 -5.65 6.67
C ILE A 187 0.66 -4.99 8.05
N TRP A 188 -0.51 -4.94 8.70
CA TRP A 188 -0.65 -4.37 10.04
C TRP A 188 0.03 -5.19 11.13
N SER A 189 0.08 -6.51 10.99
CA SER A 189 0.77 -7.38 11.94
C SER A 189 2.29 -7.38 11.78
N ILE A 190 2.83 -6.55 10.87
CA ILE A 190 4.26 -6.50 10.50
C ILE A 190 4.78 -7.91 10.12
N SER A 191 3.87 -8.83 9.85
CA SER A 191 4.19 -10.24 9.58
C SER A 191 4.61 -10.44 8.12
N LYS A 192 4.40 -9.41 7.29
CA LYS A 192 4.74 -9.37 5.87
C LYS A 192 5.38 -8.04 5.50
N ALA A 193 6.30 -8.14 4.55
CA ALA A 193 6.69 -7.10 3.60
C ALA A 193 7.27 -5.81 4.20
N PHE A 194 8.57 -5.85 4.51
CA PHE A 194 9.45 -4.70 4.26
C PHE A 194 9.57 -4.50 2.73
N ASP A 195 8.52 -4.01 2.09
CA ASP A 195 8.58 -3.57 0.70
C ASP A 195 8.83 -2.05 0.63
N ALA A 196 9.26 -1.57 -0.55
CA ALA A 196 9.59 -0.16 -0.74
C ALA A 196 8.38 0.78 -0.52
N VAL A 197 7.17 0.28 -0.71
CA VAL A 197 5.93 1.06 -0.60
C VAL A 197 5.54 1.24 0.86
N TRP A 198 5.59 0.16 1.64
CA TRP A 198 5.42 0.17 3.09
C TRP A 198 6.51 0.99 3.77
N GLY A 199 7.76 0.85 3.32
CA GLY A 199 8.85 1.74 3.76
C GLY A 199 8.57 3.20 3.45
N GLY A 200 7.98 3.51 2.29
CA GLY A 200 7.55 4.85 1.92
C GLY A 200 6.43 5.40 2.80
N THR A 201 5.43 4.57 3.16
CA THR A 201 4.32 5.01 4.04
C THR A 201 4.81 5.30 5.45
N ILE A 202 5.65 4.43 6.01
CA ILE A 202 6.28 4.65 7.31
C ILE A 202 7.24 5.84 7.26
N GLY A 203 8.01 5.99 6.18
CA GLY A 203 8.90 7.13 5.97
C GLY A 203 8.14 8.46 5.92
N MET A 204 6.95 8.49 5.30
CA MET A 204 6.08 9.65 5.30
C MET A 204 5.55 9.96 6.72
N ALA A 205 5.07 8.95 7.46
CA ALA A 205 4.59 9.14 8.82
C ALA A 205 5.70 9.62 9.78
N LEU A 206 6.88 9.02 9.72
CA LEU A 206 8.05 9.43 10.49
C LEU A 206 8.55 10.81 10.07
N GLY A 207 8.57 11.11 8.76
CA GLY A 207 8.95 12.42 8.25
C GLY A 207 7.99 13.52 8.71
N ALA A 208 6.68 13.23 8.74
CA ALA A 208 5.67 14.14 9.28
C ALA A 208 5.88 14.41 10.77
N TRP A 209 6.14 13.36 11.56
CA TRP A 209 6.45 13.51 12.98
C TRP A 209 7.72 14.33 13.18
N LEU A 210 8.84 13.93 12.58
CA LEU A 210 10.12 14.63 12.72
C LEU A 210 10.04 16.09 12.25
N GLY A 211 9.23 16.40 11.25
CA GLY A 211 8.96 17.76 10.81
C GLY A 211 8.17 18.60 11.83
N ALA A 212 7.39 17.97 12.70
CA ALA A 212 6.62 18.64 13.75
C ALA A 212 7.43 18.89 15.05
N VAL A 213 8.42 18.04 15.36
CA VAL A 213 9.29 18.16 16.57
C VAL A 213 10.01 19.52 16.72
N PRO A 214 10.60 20.13 15.67
CA PRO A 214 11.34 21.37 15.81
C PRO A 214 10.47 22.63 15.96
N ILE A 215 9.14 22.51 16.02
CA ILE A 215 8.25 23.66 16.20
C ILE A 215 8.23 24.00 17.70
N PRO A 216 8.73 25.19 18.10
CA PRO A 216 8.79 25.55 19.50
C PRO A 216 7.36 25.70 20.07
N LEU A 217 7.19 25.31 21.33
CA LEU A 217 5.91 25.25 22.05
C LEU A 217 5.41 26.64 22.53
N ASP A 218 6.01 27.72 22.05
CA ASP A 218 5.74 29.10 22.46
C ASP A 218 4.70 29.83 21.59
N TRP A 219 3.88 29.07 20.85
CA TRP A 219 2.68 29.58 20.17
C TRP A 219 1.44 29.54 21.07
#